data_AF-A0A6A5E6N1-F1
#
_entry.id   AF-A0A6A5E6N1-F1
#
_cell.length_a   1.000
_cell.length_b   1.000
_cell.length_c   1.000
_cell.angle_alpha   90.00
_cell.angle_beta   90.00
_cell.angle_gamma   90.00
#
_symmetry.space_group_name_H-M   'P 1'
#
loop_
_entity.id
_entity.type
_entity.pdbx_description
1 polymer ?
#
loop_
_entity_poly.entity_id
_entity_poly.type
_entity_poly.pdbx_seq_one_letter_code
_entity_poly.pdbx_strand_id
1 'polypeptide(L)'
;MPFKLRESSDNYYELVVSEPLDREKVPEYDITFTVTDRGSPPLSDNETMTLELLDVNDNVPQFPQSFYTIRVMENNAPGALLSSLTAFDPDLHENQYLVYFILEKEIANTSMSMLFSINPENGNLYALKTFDYEIEKEFLFHIEARDSGSPPLSSNVTVHIIIVDQNDNAPVIVSPWRSALGDWLVLFSLDQYNGEIRTMRMFSYRDPRHQRLVVVAKDNGEPALSATVTIKLSTVETVVKAYSDMTEVPLEYDIFSDLNLYLVIGLGSVSFLLLITILVTIVLKCQKPKPSKAAPPCRNSVISERNSTIADSTLVSNDAYWYSLFLAETRKGKLVVRQPVPKGSRYIVSSLPRGTGLTDTSDSAASTLQVQMTFK
;
A
#
# COMPACT_ATOMS: atom_id res chain seq x y z
N MET A 1 -6.78 61.31 -24.11
CA MET A 1 -8.26 61.38 -24.02
C MET A 1 -8.80 60.67 -25.24
N PRO A 2 -9.59 59.59 -25.08
CA PRO A 2 -9.93 58.65 -26.16
C PRO A 2 -11.11 59.14 -27.04
N PHE A 3 -11.37 60.45 -27.04
CA PHE A 3 -12.46 61.07 -27.78
C PHE A 3 -11.94 62.18 -28.68
N LYS A 4 -12.57 62.34 -29.83
CA LYS A 4 -12.27 63.39 -30.81
C LYS A 4 -13.56 64.03 -31.30
N LEU A 5 -13.53 65.34 -31.47
CA LEU A 5 -14.63 66.07 -32.11
C LEU A 5 -14.48 66.02 -33.63
N ARG A 6 -15.55 65.64 -34.34
CA ARG A 6 -15.63 65.59 -35.80
C ARG A 6 -16.73 66.53 -36.27
N GLU A 7 -16.39 67.46 -37.17
CA GLU A 7 -17.39 68.31 -37.82
C GLU A 7 -18.23 67.46 -38.79
N SER A 8 -19.56 67.53 -38.65
CA SER A 8 -20.53 66.77 -39.46
C SER A 8 -21.20 67.68 -40.50
N SER A 9 -21.58 68.89 -40.10
CA SER A 9 -22.07 69.95 -40.99
C SER A 9 -21.81 71.33 -40.37
N ASP A 10 -22.16 72.41 -41.07
CA ASP A 10 -21.97 73.78 -40.57
C ASP A 10 -22.58 73.95 -39.17
N ASN A 11 -21.71 74.18 -38.18
CA ASN A 11 -22.02 74.32 -36.75
C ASN A 11 -22.55 73.05 -36.05
N TYR A 12 -22.44 71.87 -36.66
CA TYR A 12 -22.75 70.59 -36.03
C TYR A 12 -21.50 69.73 -35.89
N TYR A 13 -21.26 69.28 -34.66
CA TYR A 13 -20.11 68.47 -34.30
C TYR A 13 -20.57 67.16 -33.66
N GLU A 14 -19.84 66.09 -33.95
CA GLU A 14 -20.04 64.76 -33.40
C GLU A 14 -18.83 64.42 -32.51
N LEU A 15 -19.08 64.00 -31.28
CA LEU A 15 -18.05 63.40 -30.45
C LEU A 15 -17.91 61.93 -30.86
N VAL A 16 -16.72 61.55 -31.33
CA VAL A 16 -16.41 60.18 -31.74
C VAL A 16 -15.32 59.59 -30.86
N VAL A 17 -15.40 58.28 -30.63
CA VAL A 17 -14.36 57.52 -29.95
C VAL A 17 -13.16 57.34 -30.89
N SER A 18 -11.96 57.68 -30.43
CA SER A 18 -10.72 57.58 -31.22
C SER A 18 -9.80 56.44 -30.79
N GLU A 19 -9.95 55.95 -29.55
CA GLU A 19 -9.17 54.86 -28.97
C GLU A 19 -10.11 53.89 -28.24
N PRO A 20 -9.73 52.59 -28.07
CA PRO A 20 -10.54 51.64 -27.31
C PRO A 20 -10.82 52.14 -25.89
N LEU A 21 -12.06 51.93 -25.44
CA LEU A 21 -12.50 52.27 -24.09
C LEU A 21 -12.42 51.02 -23.21
N ASP A 22 -12.07 51.22 -21.96
CA ASP A 22 -11.85 50.16 -20.97
C ASP A 22 -12.33 50.72 -19.62
N ARG A 23 -13.41 50.15 -19.12
CA ARG A 23 -14.10 50.62 -17.91
C ARG A 23 -13.28 50.31 -16.67
N GLU A 24 -12.62 49.15 -16.66
CA GLU A 24 -11.79 48.65 -15.57
C GLU A 24 -10.57 49.56 -15.34
N LYS A 25 -10.08 50.23 -16.39
CA LYS A 25 -9.06 51.28 -16.29
C LYS A 25 -9.63 52.65 -15.93
N VAL A 26 -10.65 53.11 -16.65
CA VAL A 26 -11.23 54.45 -16.47
C VAL A 26 -12.74 54.38 -16.69
N PRO A 27 -13.57 54.38 -15.62
CA PRO A 27 -15.01 54.15 -15.72
C PRO A 27 -15.81 55.40 -16.13
N GLU A 28 -15.23 56.60 -16.00
CA GLU A 28 -15.94 57.86 -16.17
C GLU A 28 -15.02 58.93 -16.78
N TYR A 29 -15.58 59.78 -17.63
CA TYR A 29 -14.89 60.88 -18.29
C TYR A 29 -15.67 62.18 -18.20
N ASP A 30 -15.04 63.22 -17.66
CA ASP A 30 -15.57 64.59 -17.71
C ASP A 30 -15.03 65.31 -18.96
N ILE A 31 -15.93 65.60 -19.90
CA ILE A 31 -15.61 66.20 -21.18
C ILE A 31 -16.10 67.65 -21.19
N THR A 32 -15.17 68.61 -21.18
CA THR A 32 -15.50 70.03 -21.31
C THR A 32 -15.49 70.44 -22.78
N PHE A 33 -16.63 70.86 -23.29
CA PHE A 33 -16.75 71.53 -24.58
C PHE A 33 -16.49 73.02 -24.39
N THR A 34 -15.76 73.64 -25.31
CA THR A 34 -15.55 75.09 -25.33
C THR A 34 -15.89 75.61 -26.70
N VAL A 35 -16.83 76.54 -26.77
CA VAL A 35 -17.25 77.23 -27.99
C VAL A 35 -16.66 78.63 -27.94
N THR A 36 -16.03 79.07 -29.01
CA THR A 36 -15.43 80.41 -29.10
C THR A 36 -15.88 81.08 -30.39
N ASP A 37 -16.36 82.32 -30.28
CA ASP A 37 -16.75 83.10 -31.45
C ASP A 37 -15.53 83.63 -32.23
N ARG A 38 -15.77 84.25 -33.39
CA ARG A 38 -14.73 84.86 -34.23
C ARG A 38 -14.63 86.38 -34.03
N GLY A 39 -15.12 86.89 -32.90
CA GLY A 39 -15.09 88.32 -32.58
C GLY A 39 -13.68 88.85 -32.32
N SER A 40 -13.56 90.17 -32.17
CA SER A 40 -12.33 90.80 -31.69
C SER A 40 -12.68 91.85 -30.63
N PRO A 41 -12.53 91.55 -29.32
CA PRO A 41 -11.98 90.30 -28.77
C PRO A 41 -12.94 89.10 -28.92
N PRO A 42 -12.43 87.86 -28.97
CA PRO A 42 -13.29 86.67 -29.01
C PRO A 42 -13.92 86.41 -27.64
N LEU A 43 -15.15 85.90 -27.64
CA LEU A 43 -15.85 85.42 -26.46
C LEU A 43 -15.97 83.89 -26.50
N SER A 44 -15.83 83.25 -25.34
CA SER A 44 -15.93 81.80 -25.21
C SER A 44 -16.93 81.42 -24.12
N ASP A 45 -17.57 80.27 -24.31
CA ASP A 45 -18.42 79.62 -23.32
C ASP A 45 -18.02 78.14 -23.20
N ASN A 46 -18.26 77.53 -22.06
CA ASN A 46 -17.90 76.14 -21.81
C ASN A 46 -19.01 75.35 -21.10
N GLU A 47 -19.15 74.09 -21.50
CA GLU A 47 -20.12 73.16 -20.93
C GLU A 47 -19.43 71.82 -20.66
N THR A 48 -19.67 71.23 -19.49
CA THR A 48 -19.08 69.94 -19.09
C THR A 48 -20.10 68.83 -19.15
N MET A 49 -19.80 67.77 -19.91
CA MET A 49 -20.59 66.53 -19.96
C MET A 49 -19.82 65.41 -19.28
N THR A 50 -20.47 64.74 -18.33
CA THR A 50 -19.95 63.54 -17.70
C THR A 50 -20.43 62.31 -18.47
N LEU A 51 -19.49 61.46 -18.86
CA LEU A 51 -19.72 60.23 -19.61
C LEU A 51 -19.31 59.03 -18.76
N GLU A 52 -20.30 58.23 -18.35
CA GLU A 52 -20.10 56.97 -17.63
C GLU A 52 -20.03 55.80 -18.63
N LEU A 53 -19.02 54.94 -18.46
CA LEU A 53 -18.89 53.72 -19.25
C LEU A 53 -19.73 52.59 -18.65
N LEU A 54 -20.48 51.90 -19.52
CA LEU A 54 -21.18 50.69 -19.16
C LEU A 54 -20.23 49.49 -19.17
N ASP A 55 -20.51 48.54 -18.30
CA ASP A 55 -19.77 47.31 -18.14
C ASP A 55 -20.07 46.30 -19.27
N VAL A 56 -19.06 45.54 -19.66
CA VAL A 56 -19.14 44.44 -20.63
C VAL A 56 -18.38 43.26 -20.04
N ASN A 57 -18.90 42.04 -20.18
CA ASN A 57 -18.24 40.83 -19.68
C ASN A 57 -17.01 40.46 -20.55
N ASP A 58 -15.89 41.15 -20.35
CA ASP A 58 -14.65 40.96 -21.11
C ASP A 58 -13.47 40.48 -20.25
N ASN A 59 -13.66 40.36 -18.93
CA ASN A 59 -12.68 39.74 -18.04
C ASN A 59 -13.10 38.32 -17.66
N VAL A 60 -12.11 37.44 -17.55
CA VAL A 60 -12.32 36.06 -17.12
C VAL A 60 -12.03 35.98 -15.62
N PRO A 61 -12.84 35.25 -14.82
CA PRO A 61 -12.58 35.07 -13.41
C PRO A 61 -11.15 34.54 -13.18
N GLN A 62 -10.39 35.11 -12.25
CA GLN A 62 -8.99 34.75 -12.03
C GLN A 62 -8.72 34.23 -10.62
N PHE A 63 -8.23 33.00 -10.52
CA PHE A 63 -7.66 32.50 -9.27
C PHE A 63 -6.28 33.10 -9.02
N PRO A 64 -5.93 33.46 -7.76
CA PRO A 64 -4.59 33.96 -7.42
C PRO A 64 -3.44 32.97 -7.71
N GLN A 65 -3.76 31.67 -7.73
CA GLN A 65 -2.84 30.58 -7.98
C GLN A 65 -3.47 29.59 -8.96
N SER A 66 -2.65 28.99 -9.84
CA SER A 66 -3.10 27.95 -10.76
C SER A 66 -3.13 26.54 -10.15
N PHE A 67 -2.52 26.37 -8.96
CA PHE A 67 -2.39 25.10 -8.27
C PHE A 67 -2.40 25.28 -6.75
N TYR A 68 -3.29 24.57 -6.05
CA TYR A 68 -3.38 24.58 -4.59
C TYR A 68 -3.04 23.21 -4.01
N THR A 69 -2.12 23.17 -3.03
CA THR A 69 -1.86 21.98 -2.22
C THR A 69 -2.49 22.15 -0.84
N ILE A 70 -3.47 21.31 -0.51
CA ILE A 70 -4.19 21.35 0.77
C ILE A 70 -3.87 20.08 1.54
N ARG A 71 -3.35 20.24 2.75
CA ARG A 71 -3.02 19.13 3.64
C ARG A 71 -4.17 18.91 4.61
N VAL A 72 -4.73 17.70 4.61
CA VAL A 72 -5.88 17.32 5.44
C VAL A 72 -5.42 16.21 6.35
N MET A 73 -5.57 16.39 7.66
CA MET A 73 -5.36 15.29 8.59
C MET A 73 -6.39 14.21 8.34
N GLU A 74 -5.99 12.94 8.34
CA GLU A 74 -6.96 11.86 8.32
C GLU A 74 -7.87 11.88 9.56
N ASN A 75 -8.91 11.05 9.55
CA ASN A 75 -9.94 11.03 10.58
C ASN A 75 -10.62 12.42 10.77
N ASN A 76 -10.62 13.25 9.72
CA ASN A 76 -11.27 14.55 9.72
C ASN A 76 -12.79 14.42 9.94
N ALA A 77 -13.39 15.42 10.57
CA ALA A 77 -14.84 15.47 10.69
C ALA A 77 -15.50 15.59 9.30
N PRO A 78 -16.59 14.85 9.01
CA PRO A 78 -17.43 15.12 7.85
C PRO A 78 -18.00 16.54 7.93
N GLY A 79 -18.02 17.25 6.81
CA GLY A 79 -18.40 18.66 6.71
C GLY A 79 -17.29 19.64 7.12
N ALA A 80 -16.07 19.18 7.39
CA ALA A 80 -14.96 20.07 7.74
C ALA A 80 -14.58 20.98 6.55
N LEU A 81 -14.35 22.26 6.85
CA LEU A 81 -13.79 23.23 5.91
C LEU A 81 -12.31 22.90 5.65
N LEU A 82 -11.95 22.70 4.39
CA LEU A 82 -10.58 22.36 3.98
C LEU A 82 -9.79 23.61 3.58
N SER A 83 -10.36 24.44 2.71
CA SER A 83 -9.74 25.68 2.23
C SER A 83 -10.78 26.61 1.60
N SER A 84 -10.43 27.89 1.44
CA SER A 84 -11.19 28.85 0.66
C SER A 84 -10.50 29.09 -0.68
N LEU A 85 -11.21 28.86 -1.78
CA LEU A 85 -10.69 28.91 -3.14
C LEU A 85 -11.49 29.96 -3.92
N THR A 86 -11.16 31.23 -3.68
CA THR A 86 -11.83 32.38 -4.29
C THR A 86 -11.08 32.86 -5.53
N ALA A 87 -11.82 33.07 -6.62
CA ALA A 87 -11.38 33.80 -7.80
C ALA A 87 -11.81 35.27 -7.71
N PHE A 88 -11.18 36.12 -8.52
CA PHE A 88 -11.46 37.55 -8.62
C PHE A 88 -11.85 37.89 -10.06
N ASP A 89 -12.88 38.73 -10.21
CA ASP A 89 -13.34 39.23 -11.50
C ASP A 89 -13.51 40.76 -11.39
N PRO A 90 -12.84 41.55 -12.26
CA PRO A 90 -12.85 43.01 -12.18
C PRO A 90 -14.10 43.66 -12.81
N ASP A 91 -14.98 42.89 -13.45
CA ASP A 91 -16.21 43.40 -14.08
C ASP A 91 -17.22 43.87 -13.01
N LEU A 92 -18.45 44.21 -13.39
CA LEU A 92 -19.47 44.70 -12.44
C LEU A 92 -20.76 43.90 -12.49
N HIS A 93 -21.53 43.98 -11.39
CA HIS A 93 -22.86 43.37 -11.27
C HIS A 93 -22.86 41.86 -11.54
N GLU A 94 -23.58 41.41 -12.57
CA GLU A 94 -23.71 40.00 -12.95
C GLU A 94 -22.43 39.45 -13.58
N ASN A 95 -21.65 40.30 -14.26
CA ASN A 95 -20.40 39.92 -14.93
C ASN A 95 -19.28 39.59 -13.92
N GLN A 96 -19.32 40.15 -12.71
CA GLN A 96 -18.41 39.74 -11.62
C GLN A 96 -18.98 38.65 -10.70
N TYR A 97 -20.26 38.26 -10.87
CA TYR A 97 -20.88 37.32 -9.92
C TYR A 97 -20.45 35.89 -10.21
N LEU A 98 -19.58 35.38 -9.34
CA LEU A 98 -18.93 34.08 -9.52
C LEU A 98 -19.71 32.92 -8.91
N VAL A 99 -19.76 31.83 -9.66
CA VAL A 99 -20.27 30.53 -9.22
C VAL A 99 -19.18 29.47 -9.35
N TYR A 100 -18.96 28.71 -8.27
CA TYR A 100 -17.90 27.69 -8.20
C TYR A 100 -18.43 26.27 -8.39
N PHE A 101 -17.69 25.45 -9.14
CA PHE A 101 -18.03 24.07 -9.44
C PHE A 101 -16.82 23.14 -9.27
N ILE A 102 -17.06 21.91 -8.80
CA ILE A 102 -16.06 20.83 -8.89
C ILE A 102 -16.21 20.19 -10.27
N LEU A 103 -15.15 20.18 -11.06
CA LEU A 103 -15.12 19.49 -12.33
C LEU A 103 -14.90 17.99 -12.11
N GLU A 104 -15.92 17.20 -12.40
CA GLU A 104 -15.82 15.76 -12.30
C GLU A 104 -14.91 15.20 -13.39
N LYS A 105 -13.88 14.45 -12.96
CA LYS A 105 -13.14 13.54 -13.82
C LYS A 105 -13.33 12.15 -13.25
N GLU A 106 -13.96 11.25 -14.01
CA GLU A 106 -14.10 9.86 -13.61
C GLU A 106 -12.72 9.22 -13.47
N ILE A 107 -12.23 9.09 -12.24
CA ILE A 107 -11.07 8.27 -11.92
C ILE A 107 -11.58 7.14 -11.03
N ALA A 108 -11.47 5.90 -11.53
CA ALA A 108 -11.67 4.68 -10.77
C ALA A 108 -12.97 4.60 -9.93
N ASN A 109 -14.13 4.80 -10.56
CA ASN A 109 -15.48 4.63 -9.96
C ASN A 109 -15.82 5.53 -8.75
N THR A 110 -14.98 6.52 -8.42
CA THR A 110 -15.23 7.45 -7.32
C THR A 110 -15.43 8.86 -7.87
N SER A 111 -16.66 9.38 -7.75
CA SER A 111 -16.93 10.79 -8.09
C SER A 111 -16.40 11.71 -6.99
N MET A 112 -15.63 12.73 -7.39
CA MET A 112 -15.12 13.76 -6.48
C MET A 112 -16.25 14.47 -5.72
N SER A 113 -17.42 14.60 -6.35
CA SER A 113 -18.62 15.18 -5.74
C SER A 113 -19.20 14.34 -4.58
N MET A 114 -18.77 13.09 -4.42
CA MET A 114 -19.12 12.25 -3.26
C MET A 114 -18.16 12.44 -2.07
N LEU A 115 -16.99 13.02 -2.31
CA LEU A 115 -15.92 13.19 -1.33
C LEU A 115 -15.78 14.64 -0.88
N PHE A 116 -16.01 15.58 -1.80
CA PHE A 116 -15.83 17.00 -1.60
C PHE A 116 -17.06 17.77 -2.05
N SER A 117 -17.32 18.89 -1.38
CA SER A 117 -18.28 19.88 -1.85
C SER A 117 -17.65 21.26 -1.85
N ILE A 118 -18.00 22.07 -2.84
CA ILE A 118 -17.65 23.49 -2.86
C ILE A 118 -18.91 24.31 -2.68
N ASN A 119 -18.84 25.34 -1.84
CA ASN A 119 -19.92 26.31 -1.74
C ASN A 119 -19.89 27.19 -3.01
N PRO A 120 -21.00 27.23 -3.78
CA PRO A 120 -21.02 27.91 -5.06
C PRO A 120 -20.94 29.44 -4.96
N GLU A 121 -21.21 30.04 -3.80
CA GLU A 121 -21.24 31.50 -3.61
C GLU A 121 -19.90 32.06 -3.09
N ASN A 122 -19.17 31.30 -2.27
CA ASN A 122 -17.96 31.79 -1.59
C ASN A 122 -16.70 30.97 -1.85
N GLY A 123 -16.77 29.90 -2.64
CA GLY A 123 -15.59 29.09 -3.00
C GLY A 123 -15.01 28.28 -1.85
N ASN A 124 -15.70 28.14 -0.72
CA ASN A 124 -15.24 27.31 0.39
C ASN A 124 -15.37 25.82 0.04
N LEU A 125 -14.26 25.09 0.15
CA LEU A 125 -14.16 23.66 -0.11
C LEU A 125 -14.29 22.87 1.20
N TYR A 126 -15.17 21.88 1.22
CA TYR A 126 -15.46 21.02 2.37
C TYR A 126 -15.21 19.55 2.06
N ALA A 127 -14.84 18.79 3.09
CA ALA A 127 -14.85 17.33 3.04
C ALA A 127 -16.24 16.80 3.37
N LEU A 128 -16.81 15.93 2.54
CA LEU A 128 -18.10 15.28 2.80
C LEU A 128 -17.95 14.00 3.62
N LYS A 129 -16.74 13.45 3.69
CA LYS A 129 -16.42 12.20 4.40
C LYS A 129 -15.19 12.37 5.28
N THR A 130 -14.99 11.39 6.16
CA THR A 130 -13.72 11.14 6.85
C THR A 130 -12.77 10.46 5.86
N PHE A 131 -11.54 10.95 5.78
CA PHE A 131 -10.47 10.32 5.02
C PHE A 131 -9.64 9.39 5.90
N ASP A 132 -9.08 8.37 5.27
CA ASP A 132 -8.27 7.31 5.86
C ASP A 132 -7.01 7.20 5.01
N TYR A 133 -5.86 7.44 5.62
CA TYR A 133 -4.56 7.49 4.97
C TYR A 133 -4.13 6.12 4.42
N GLU A 134 -4.54 5.02 5.05
CA GLU A 134 -4.24 3.66 4.60
C GLU A 134 -4.99 3.28 3.33
N ILE A 135 -6.14 3.92 3.06
CA ILE A 135 -6.97 3.66 1.88
C ILE A 135 -6.55 4.53 0.70
N GLU A 136 -6.59 5.85 0.85
CA GLU A 136 -6.33 6.79 -0.24
C GLU A 136 -5.60 8.03 0.27
N LYS A 137 -4.45 8.33 -0.34
CA LYS A 137 -3.49 9.30 0.21
C LYS A 137 -3.58 10.68 -0.43
N GLU A 138 -4.11 10.74 -1.65
CA GLU A 138 -4.16 11.98 -2.40
C GLU A 138 -5.35 12.04 -3.34
N PHE A 139 -5.85 13.26 -3.53
CA PHE A 139 -6.90 13.56 -4.49
C PHE A 139 -6.45 14.71 -5.37
N LEU A 140 -6.62 14.56 -6.69
CA LEU A 140 -6.28 15.59 -7.66
C LEU A 140 -7.50 15.86 -8.55
N PHE A 141 -8.04 17.06 -8.48
CA PHE A 141 -9.20 17.48 -9.27
C PHE A 141 -9.14 18.96 -9.62
N HIS A 142 -10.09 19.41 -10.43
CA HIS A 142 -10.17 20.81 -10.87
C HIS A 142 -11.42 21.46 -10.30
N ILE A 143 -11.30 22.74 -9.95
CA ILE A 143 -12.43 23.61 -9.63
C ILE A 143 -12.56 24.65 -10.74
N GLU A 144 -13.77 24.92 -11.17
CA GLU A 144 -14.13 25.98 -12.11
C GLU A 144 -14.75 27.15 -11.35
N ALA A 145 -14.33 28.38 -11.65
CA ALA A 145 -15.07 29.60 -11.34
C ALA A 145 -15.65 30.14 -12.64
N ARG A 146 -16.95 30.41 -12.65
CA ARG A 146 -17.68 30.93 -13.80
C ARG A 146 -18.46 32.17 -13.40
N ASP A 147 -18.36 33.23 -14.19
CA ASP A 147 -19.18 34.42 -14.00
C ASP A 147 -20.66 34.16 -14.37
N SER A 148 -21.51 35.18 -14.18
CA SER A 148 -22.91 35.14 -14.61
C SER A 148 -23.19 36.08 -15.79
N GLY A 149 -22.14 36.45 -16.54
CA GLY A 149 -22.26 37.26 -17.73
C GLY A 149 -22.85 36.50 -18.92
N SER A 150 -23.08 37.23 -20.02
CA SER A 150 -23.66 36.67 -21.26
C SER A 150 -22.85 37.13 -22.49
N PRO A 151 -22.02 36.25 -23.09
CA PRO A 151 -21.77 34.86 -22.71
C PRO A 151 -21.00 34.74 -21.39
N PRO A 152 -21.15 33.62 -20.65
CA PRO A 152 -20.41 33.42 -19.42
C PRO A 152 -18.95 33.07 -19.70
N LEU A 153 -18.03 33.63 -18.93
CA LEU A 153 -16.61 33.31 -18.95
C LEU A 153 -16.23 32.49 -17.71
N SER A 154 -15.22 31.63 -17.85
CA SER A 154 -14.77 30.78 -16.75
C SER A 154 -13.28 30.47 -16.79
N SER A 155 -12.75 30.18 -15.61
CA SER A 155 -11.39 29.66 -15.43
C SER A 155 -11.39 28.45 -14.51
N ASN A 156 -10.33 27.67 -14.59
CA ASN A 156 -10.14 26.49 -13.75
C ASN A 156 -8.86 26.60 -12.92
N VAL A 157 -8.85 25.85 -11.82
CA VAL A 157 -7.69 25.70 -10.95
C VAL A 157 -7.53 24.24 -10.55
N THR A 158 -6.29 23.78 -10.45
CA THR A 158 -5.98 22.43 -9.98
C THR A 158 -5.84 22.41 -8.46
N VAL A 159 -6.49 21.45 -7.81
CA VAL A 159 -6.41 21.23 -6.37
C VAL A 159 -5.87 19.84 -6.08
N HIS A 160 -4.81 19.80 -5.27
CA HIS A 160 -4.18 18.59 -4.78
C HIS A 160 -4.39 18.49 -3.27
N ILE A 161 -5.25 17.57 -2.86
CA ILE A 161 -5.47 17.22 -1.46
C ILE A 161 -4.46 16.14 -1.09
N ILE A 162 -3.71 16.37 -0.03
CA ILE A 162 -2.78 15.39 0.56
C ILE A 162 -3.32 15.01 1.93
N ILE A 163 -3.64 13.74 2.10
CA ILE A 163 -4.01 13.19 3.40
C ILE A 163 -2.74 12.99 4.23
N VAL A 164 -2.75 13.52 5.44
CA VAL A 164 -1.65 13.42 6.41
C VAL A 164 -1.99 12.32 7.40
N ASP A 165 -1.13 11.31 7.42
CA ASP A 165 -1.10 10.17 8.33
C ASP A 165 -1.11 10.62 9.80
N GLN A 166 -1.95 9.98 10.58
CA GLN A 166 -2.01 9.99 12.03
C GLN A 166 -1.75 8.57 12.53
N ASN A 167 -1.01 8.46 13.62
CA ASN A 167 -0.74 7.17 14.22
C ASN A 167 -1.98 6.62 14.97
N ASP A 168 -2.96 6.11 14.23
CA ASP A 168 -4.21 5.52 14.72
C ASP A 168 -4.22 3.98 14.60
N ASN A 169 -3.30 3.43 13.80
CA ASN A 169 -3.09 2.02 13.60
C ASN A 169 -2.02 1.47 14.56
N ALA A 170 -2.46 0.85 15.66
CA ALA A 170 -1.54 0.22 16.60
C ALA A 170 -0.77 -0.95 15.94
N PRO A 171 0.55 -1.10 16.22
CA PRO A 171 1.34 -2.16 15.61
C PRO A 171 0.80 -3.53 16.01
N VAL A 172 0.55 -4.42 15.05
CA VAL A 172 0.07 -5.78 15.33
C VAL A 172 1.23 -6.77 15.32
N ILE A 173 1.36 -7.52 16.41
CA ILE A 173 2.33 -8.61 16.51
C ILE A 173 1.75 -9.84 15.78
N VAL A 174 2.07 -9.98 14.49
CA VAL A 174 1.62 -11.09 13.63
C VAL A 174 2.24 -12.46 13.98
N SER A 175 3.19 -12.52 14.90
CA SER A 175 3.64 -13.78 15.51
C SER A 175 4.06 -13.58 16.96
N PRO A 176 3.43 -14.32 17.89
CA PRO A 176 4.21 -15.35 18.59
C PRO A 176 3.36 -16.55 19.06
N TRP A 177 3.88 -17.78 18.97
CA TRP A 177 3.24 -18.90 19.68
C TRP A 177 3.57 -18.83 21.18
N ARG A 178 2.53 -18.51 21.95
CA ARG A 178 2.27 -18.78 23.38
C ARG A 178 3.24 -18.27 24.47
N SER A 179 2.81 -17.15 25.07
CA SER A 179 2.10 -17.03 26.37
C SER A 179 2.81 -16.96 27.73
N ALA A 180 3.44 -15.87 28.15
CA ALA A 180 3.31 -15.03 29.36
C ALA A 180 4.54 -14.55 30.16
N LEU A 181 4.46 -13.46 31.01
CA LEU A 181 5.36 -12.64 31.92
C LEU A 181 5.94 -13.06 33.33
N GLY A 182 7.18 -12.73 33.71
CA GLY A 182 7.65 -12.85 35.10
C GLY A 182 9.16 -13.02 35.25
N ASP A 183 9.82 -11.88 35.45
CA ASP A 183 11.23 -11.65 35.79
C ASP A 183 11.82 -12.62 36.81
N TRP A 184 13.08 -13.05 36.58
CA TRP A 184 14.22 -12.93 37.53
C TRP A 184 15.55 -13.00 36.75
N LEU A 185 16.29 -11.89 36.71
CA LEU A 185 17.63 -11.68 36.13
C LEU A 185 17.85 -12.27 34.71
N VAL A 186 17.29 -11.52 33.73
CA VAL A 186 17.53 -11.48 32.28
C VAL A 186 18.13 -12.77 31.70
N LEU A 187 17.36 -13.84 31.78
CA LEU A 187 17.65 -15.09 31.07
C LEU A 187 17.54 -14.89 29.54
N PHE A 188 16.81 -13.85 29.11
CA PHE A 188 16.49 -13.56 27.71
C PHE A 188 16.84 -12.12 27.33
N SER A 189 17.44 -11.91 26.17
CA SER A 189 17.59 -10.60 25.52
C SER A 189 16.63 -10.49 24.34
N LEU A 190 16.07 -9.31 24.11
CA LEU A 190 15.25 -8.98 22.95
C LEU A 190 16.03 -7.99 22.06
N ASP A 191 16.17 -8.30 20.78
CA ASP A 191 16.69 -7.37 19.78
C ASP A 191 15.60 -6.36 19.40
N GLN A 192 15.92 -5.06 19.55
CA GLN A 192 14.97 -3.97 19.37
C GLN A 192 14.56 -3.70 17.91
N TYR A 193 15.30 -4.22 16.93
CA TYR A 193 15.06 -3.95 15.51
C TYR A 193 14.35 -5.10 14.81
N ASN A 194 14.69 -6.34 15.15
CA ASN A 194 14.14 -7.54 14.50
C ASN A 194 13.24 -8.38 15.42
N GLY A 195 13.16 -8.05 16.72
CA GLY A 195 12.32 -8.77 17.68
C GLY A 195 12.85 -10.15 18.09
N GLU A 196 14.11 -10.50 17.77
CA GLU A 196 14.69 -11.79 18.10
C GLU A 196 14.90 -11.92 19.61
N ILE A 197 14.39 -13.01 20.20
CA ILE A 197 14.58 -13.33 21.61
C ILE A 197 15.67 -14.40 21.73
N ARG A 198 16.77 -14.06 22.41
CA ARG A 198 17.91 -14.95 22.64
C ARG A 198 18.08 -15.25 24.12
N THR A 199 18.58 -16.44 24.46
CA THR A 199 19.01 -16.72 25.83
C THR A 199 20.37 -16.09 26.10
N MET A 200 20.50 -15.32 27.18
CA MET A 200 21.77 -14.68 27.54
C MET A 200 22.73 -15.62 28.30
N ARG A 201 22.18 -16.68 28.91
CA ARG A 201 22.93 -17.71 29.63
C ARG A 201 22.23 -19.06 29.56
N MET A 202 22.96 -20.11 29.90
CA MET A 202 22.38 -21.46 30.03
C MET A 202 21.36 -21.51 31.17
N PHE A 203 20.33 -22.34 31.00
CA PHE A 203 19.36 -22.66 32.05
C PHE A 203 20.08 -23.39 33.19
N SER A 204 19.90 -22.88 34.40
CA SER A 204 20.41 -23.45 35.64
C SER A 204 19.30 -24.23 36.35
N TYR A 205 19.69 -25.18 37.20
CA TYR A 205 18.76 -25.93 38.06
C TYR A 205 18.02 -25.04 39.07
N ARG A 206 18.54 -23.83 39.32
CA ARG A 206 17.90 -22.82 40.17
C ARG A 206 16.87 -21.97 39.42
N ASP A 207 16.86 -22.04 38.09
CA ASP A 207 15.93 -21.25 37.29
C ASP A 207 14.53 -21.90 37.35
N PRO A 208 13.46 -21.10 37.43
CA PRO A 208 12.10 -21.59 37.32
C PRO A 208 11.90 -22.42 36.04
N ARG A 209 11.31 -23.61 36.19
CA ARG A 209 10.93 -24.46 35.04
C ARG A 209 9.94 -23.78 34.11
N HIS A 210 9.16 -22.82 34.62
CA HIS A 210 8.25 -21.99 33.85
C HIS A 210 8.72 -20.54 33.96
N GLN A 211 9.21 -20.01 32.85
CA GLN A 211 9.61 -18.62 32.70
C GLN A 211 8.52 -17.87 32.00
N ARG A 212 8.44 -16.57 32.30
CA ARG A 212 7.34 -15.76 31.84
C ARG A 212 7.98 -14.44 31.27
N LEU A 213 7.75 -14.01 30.01
CA LEU A 213 8.26 -12.79 29.36
C LEU A 213 7.12 -11.86 28.88
N VAL A 214 7.21 -10.54 29.06
CA VAL A 214 6.38 -9.54 28.34
C VAL A 214 7.21 -9.01 27.18
N VAL A 215 6.61 -8.86 26.01
CA VAL A 215 7.19 -8.04 24.94
C VAL A 215 6.19 -6.97 24.57
N VAL A 216 6.61 -5.71 24.57
CA VAL A 216 5.81 -4.58 24.12
C VAL A 216 6.40 -4.10 22.80
N ALA A 217 5.63 -4.20 21.72
CA ALA A 217 5.93 -3.53 20.46
C ALA A 217 5.31 -2.13 20.52
N LYS A 218 6.11 -1.10 20.28
CA LYS A 218 5.69 0.30 20.29
C LYS A 218 6.11 0.92 18.97
N ASP A 219 5.22 1.68 18.34
CA ASP A 219 5.58 2.46 17.17
C ASP A 219 6.34 3.75 17.57
N ASN A 220 6.78 4.50 16.57
CA ASN A 220 7.46 5.78 16.76
C ASN A 220 6.52 6.99 16.54
N GLY A 221 5.20 6.77 16.54
CA GLY A 221 4.23 7.85 16.31
C GLY A 221 4.05 8.75 17.53
N GLU A 222 3.35 9.88 17.35
CA GLU A 222 2.94 10.78 18.45
C GLU A 222 1.42 10.99 18.41
N PRO A 223 0.64 10.43 19.36
CA PRO A 223 1.07 9.58 20.46
C PRO A 223 1.50 8.19 19.97
N ALA A 224 2.48 7.60 20.65
CA ALA A 224 2.96 6.28 20.27
C ALA A 224 1.97 5.19 20.73
N LEU A 225 1.53 4.34 19.81
CA LEU A 225 0.68 3.20 20.11
C LEU A 225 1.53 1.96 20.38
N SER A 226 0.93 0.98 21.07
CA SER A 226 1.65 -0.23 21.43
C SER A 226 0.78 -1.46 21.45
N ALA A 227 1.39 -2.61 21.15
CA ALA A 227 0.81 -3.92 21.36
C ALA A 227 1.67 -4.70 22.35
N THR A 228 1.01 -5.35 23.30
CA THR A 228 1.69 -6.17 24.30
C THR A 228 1.45 -7.64 24.01
N VAL A 229 2.54 -8.39 23.97
CA VAL A 229 2.53 -9.84 24.01
C VAL A 229 3.33 -10.35 25.19
N THR A 230 3.21 -11.63 25.44
CA THR A 230 3.40 -12.22 26.74
C THR A 230 3.79 -13.65 26.36
N ILE A 231 5.04 -14.13 26.61
CA ILE A 231 5.65 -15.41 26.14
C ILE A 231 6.13 -16.37 27.29
N LYS A 232 5.58 -17.60 27.43
CA LYS A 232 5.92 -18.54 28.53
C LYS A 232 6.86 -19.58 27.96
N LEU A 233 7.94 -19.83 28.68
CA LEU A 233 8.95 -20.79 28.28
C LEU A 233 9.01 -21.88 29.35
N SER A 234 8.94 -23.14 28.92
CA SER A 234 9.03 -24.29 29.83
C SER A 234 10.20 -25.18 29.46
N THR A 235 11.10 -25.45 30.40
CA THR A 235 12.24 -26.35 30.17
C THR A 235 11.76 -27.81 30.25
N VAL A 236 11.96 -28.58 29.19
CA VAL A 236 11.69 -30.04 29.18
C VAL A 236 13.00 -30.78 29.45
N GLU A 237 13.05 -31.54 30.54
CA GLU A 237 14.16 -32.46 30.80
C GLU A 237 14.08 -33.63 29.81
N THR A 238 15.00 -33.67 28.86
CA THR A 238 15.21 -34.88 28.06
C THR A 238 16.08 -35.81 28.89
N VAL A 239 15.48 -36.90 29.38
CA VAL A 239 16.24 -37.99 30.01
C VAL A 239 17.09 -38.63 28.92
N VAL A 240 18.32 -38.16 28.77
CA VAL A 240 19.35 -38.89 28.05
C VAL A 240 19.64 -40.12 28.92
N LYS A 241 19.03 -41.26 28.58
CA LYS A 241 19.45 -42.58 29.10
C LYS A 241 20.84 -42.87 28.54
N ALA A 242 21.85 -42.21 29.11
CA ALA A 242 23.24 -42.58 28.95
C ALA A 242 23.47 -43.81 29.82
N TYR A 243 23.80 -44.92 29.16
CA TYR A 243 24.30 -46.13 29.81
C TYR A 243 25.63 -45.79 30.52
N SER A 244 25.62 -45.87 31.84
CA SER A 244 26.76 -46.06 32.73
C SER A 244 26.17 -46.51 34.05
N ASP A 245 26.59 -47.53 34.75
CA ASP A 245 27.56 -48.60 34.57
C ASP A 245 27.13 -49.64 35.64
N MET A 246 27.63 -50.85 35.53
CA MET A 246 27.23 -52.06 36.26
C MET A 246 27.13 -51.87 37.79
N THR A 247 26.07 -52.41 38.42
CA THR A 247 26.13 -53.51 39.42
C THR A 247 24.77 -53.83 40.05
N GLU A 248 24.50 -55.14 40.12
CA GLU A 248 23.56 -55.87 41.00
C GLU A 248 22.05 -55.97 40.64
N VAL A 249 21.64 -57.24 40.50
CA VAL A 249 20.35 -57.86 40.16
C VAL A 249 19.80 -58.45 41.47
N PRO A 250 18.48 -58.42 41.77
CA PRO A 250 17.54 -59.43 41.26
C PRO A 250 16.29 -58.86 40.57
N LEU A 251 15.92 -59.51 39.47
CA LEU A 251 14.79 -59.25 38.61
C LEU A 251 13.55 -60.04 39.03
N GLU A 252 12.41 -59.37 39.12
CA GLU A 252 11.11 -59.95 38.73
C GLU A 252 11.04 -59.94 37.20
N TYR A 253 11.14 -61.11 36.58
CA TYR A 253 10.95 -61.35 35.15
C TYR A 253 9.63 -62.11 34.99
N ASP A 254 8.63 -61.56 34.28
CA ASP A 254 7.67 -62.39 33.50
C ASP A 254 6.64 -61.67 32.59
N ILE A 255 6.97 -60.52 31.94
CA ILE A 255 6.01 -59.91 30.98
C ILE A 255 6.61 -59.54 29.61
N PHE A 256 7.93 -59.42 29.47
CA PHE A 256 8.56 -58.95 28.21
C PHE A 256 9.10 -60.04 27.28
N SER A 257 9.24 -61.28 27.74
CA SER A 257 9.80 -62.39 26.95
C SER A 257 8.83 -62.85 25.86
N ASP A 258 7.53 -62.83 26.14
CA ASP A 258 6.51 -63.31 25.22
C ASP A 258 6.34 -62.41 24.00
N LEU A 259 6.37 -61.07 24.16
CA LEU A 259 6.16 -60.15 23.05
C LEU A 259 7.29 -60.21 22.01
N ASN A 260 8.54 -60.35 22.47
CA ASN A 260 9.69 -60.54 21.59
C ASN A 260 9.65 -61.92 20.90
N LEU A 261 9.20 -62.97 21.61
CA LEU A 261 9.00 -64.28 21.03
C LEU A 261 7.91 -64.27 19.94
N TYR A 262 6.76 -63.64 20.19
CA TYR A 262 5.69 -63.47 19.19
C TYR A 262 6.15 -62.63 18.00
N LEU A 263 6.99 -61.61 18.22
CA LEU A 263 7.53 -60.78 17.13
C LEU A 263 8.53 -61.57 16.26
N VAL A 264 9.37 -62.40 16.87
CA VAL A 264 10.29 -63.29 16.14
C VAL A 264 9.52 -64.39 15.38
N ILE A 265 8.50 -65.00 15.99
CA ILE A 265 7.62 -65.98 15.32
C ILE A 265 6.86 -65.30 14.16
N GLY A 266 6.38 -64.06 14.35
CA GLY A 266 5.74 -63.25 13.32
C GLY A 266 6.67 -62.99 12.13
N LEU A 267 7.88 -62.51 12.36
CA LEU A 267 8.89 -62.27 11.32
C LEU A 267 9.29 -63.57 10.60
N GLY A 268 9.47 -64.67 11.34
CA GLY A 268 9.80 -65.98 10.76
C GLY A 268 8.69 -66.52 9.85
N SER A 269 7.42 -66.42 10.28
CA SER A 269 6.28 -66.91 9.51
C SER A 269 6.07 -66.13 8.20
N VAL A 270 6.19 -64.80 8.24
CA VAL A 270 6.06 -63.97 7.03
C VAL A 270 7.18 -64.25 6.03
N SER A 271 8.41 -64.41 6.51
CA SER A 271 9.55 -64.75 5.64
C SER A 271 9.43 -66.17 5.05
N PHE A 272 8.86 -67.12 5.79
CA PHE A 272 8.63 -68.48 5.32
C PHE A 272 7.52 -68.54 4.26
N LEU A 273 6.43 -67.79 4.44
CA LEU A 273 5.36 -67.66 3.44
C LEU A 273 5.88 -66.99 2.15
N LEU A 274 6.75 -65.98 2.28
CA LEU A 274 7.40 -65.36 1.12
C LEU A 274 8.26 -66.37 0.34
N LEU A 275 9.02 -67.23 1.03
CA LEU A 275 9.82 -68.26 0.36
C LEU A 275 8.96 -69.32 -0.32
N ILE A 276 7.86 -69.76 0.31
CA ILE A 276 6.92 -70.71 -0.31
C ILE A 276 6.29 -70.10 -1.57
N THR A 277 5.85 -68.85 -1.51
CA THR A 277 5.24 -68.18 -2.68
C THR A 277 6.23 -68.03 -3.83
N ILE A 278 7.50 -67.68 -3.55
CA ILE A 278 8.57 -67.66 -4.55
C ILE A 278 8.76 -69.06 -5.16
N LEU A 279 8.83 -70.10 -4.34
CA LEU A 279 9.04 -71.47 -4.80
C LEU A 279 7.86 -71.98 -5.65
N VAL A 280 6.62 -71.66 -5.25
CA VAL A 280 5.40 -71.94 -6.05
C VAL A 280 5.43 -71.19 -7.38
N THR A 281 5.83 -69.91 -7.40
CA THR A 281 5.96 -69.18 -8.68
C THR A 281 7.06 -69.74 -9.59
N ILE A 282 8.15 -70.28 -9.04
CA ILE A 282 9.19 -70.97 -9.81
C ILE A 282 8.62 -72.26 -10.40
N VAL A 283 7.91 -73.07 -9.60
CA VAL A 283 7.28 -74.32 -10.06
C VAL A 283 6.22 -74.05 -11.14
N LEU A 284 5.39 -73.01 -10.97
CA LEU A 284 4.41 -72.58 -11.97
C LEU A 284 5.06 -72.02 -13.25
N LYS A 285 6.25 -71.41 -13.17
CA LYS A 285 7.03 -71.01 -14.36
C LYS A 285 7.78 -72.15 -15.03
N CYS A 286 8.03 -73.25 -14.32
CA CYS A 286 8.64 -74.46 -14.87
C CYS A 286 7.62 -75.42 -15.50
N GLN A 287 6.31 -75.13 -15.41
CA GLN A 287 5.26 -75.86 -16.12
C GLN A 287 4.61 -74.99 -17.20
N LYS A 288 5.28 -74.86 -18.34
CA LYS A 288 4.61 -74.56 -19.62
C LYS A 288 5.09 -75.54 -20.71
N PRO A 289 4.17 -76.25 -21.40
CA PRO A 289 4.53 -77.04 -22.58
C PRO A 289 4.68 -76.15 -23.84
N LYS A 290 5.45 -76.67 -24.81
CA LYS A 290 5.97 -76.02 -26.04
C LYS A 290 5.01 -76.17 -27.26
N PRO A 291 5.28 -75.56 -28.44
CA PRO A 291 4.35 -74.67 -29.16
C PRO A 291 3.85 -75.19 -30.54
N SER A 292 2.94 -74.45 -31.20
CA SER A 292 2.74 -74.52 -32.66
C SER A 292 2.46 -73.15 -33.29
N LYS A 293 2.84 -73.02 -34.58
CA LYS A 293 2.93 -71.82 -35.42
C LYS A 293 1.66 -71.57 -36.26
N ALA A 294 1.31 -70.31 -36.54
CA ALA A 294 1.18 -69.76 -37.92
C ALA A 294 0.59 -68.32 -37.96
N ALA A 295 1.38 -67.40 -38.53
CA ALA A 295 1.14 -66.30 -39.50
C ALA A 295 -0.06 -65.29 -39.45
N PRO A 296 0.15 -64.06 -40.00
CA PRO A 296 -0.60 -62.79 -39.76
C PRO A 296 -1.56 -62.46 -40.96
N PRO A 297 -2.12 -61.25 -41.25
CA PRO A 297 -1.75 -59.86 -40.87
C PRO A 297 -2.89 -58.81 -40.75
N CYS A 298 -2.50 -57.51 -40.71
CA CYS A 298 -3.28 -56.31 -41.10
C CYS A 298 -4.29 -55.77 -40.07
N ARG A 299 -4.60 -54.48 -39.89
CA ARG A 299 -4.12 -53.13 -40.30
C ARG A 299 -5.16 -52.13 -39.70
N ASN A 300 -4.78 -50.85 -39.51
CA ASN A 300 -5.62 -49.63 -39.48
C ASN A 300 -6.44 -49.22 -38.22
N SER A 301 -5.91 -48.20 -37.52
CA SER A 301 -6.36 -46.77 -37.41
C SER A 301 -7.80 -46.34 -37.05
N VAL A 302 -7.88 -45.13 -36.44
CA VAL A 302 -8.98 -44.11 -36.38
C VAL A 302 -9.82 -44.13 -35.08
N ILE A 303 -9.61 -43.20 -34.13
CA ILE A 303 -10.11 -41.80 -33.94
C ILE A 303 -11.46 -41.70 -33.19
N SER A 304 -11.52 -40.71 -32.30
CA SER A 304 -12.67 -39.85 -31.88
C SER A 304 -13.03 -40.02 -30.40
N GLU A 305 -12.63 -39.13 -29.48
CA GLU A 305 -13.04 -37.71 -29.30
C GLU A 305 -14.39 -37.58 -28.57
N ARG A 306 -14.38 -36.87 -27.42
CA ARG A 306 -15.43 -35.92 -27.00
C ARG A 306 -15.00 -35.08 -25.80
N ASN A 307 -14.84 -33.79 -26.10
CA ASN A 307 -14.94 -32.65 -25.19
C ASN A 307 -16.41 -32.33 -24.88
N SER A 308 -16.68 -31.79 -23.69
CA SER A 308 -17.58 -30.64 -23.38
C SER A 308 -17.82 -30.57 -21.85
N THR A 309 -17.33 -29.60 -21.07
CA THR A 309 -17.61 -28.14 -20.91
C THR A 309 -18.75 -27.80 -19.93
N ILE A 310 -18.51 -26.72 -19.14
CA ILE A 310 -19.45 -25.85 -18.36
C ILE A 310 -19.84 -26.42 -16.98
N ALA A 311 -19.82 -25.69 -15.85
CA ALA A 311 -19.35 -24.35 -15.49
C ALA A 311 -19.39 -24.21 -13.94
N ASP A 312 -18.72 -23.16 -13.48
CA ASP A 312 -19.18 -22.20 -12.47
C ASP A 312 -18.63 -22.19 -11.02
N SER A 313 -18.02 -21.03 -10.74
CA SER A 313 -17.97 -20.17 -9.55
C SER A 313 -17.37 -20.60 -8.20
N THR A 314 -16.30 -19.84 -7.85
CA THR A 314 -16.03 -19.14 -6.58
C THR A 314 -15.78 -19.93 -5.29
N LEU A 315 -14.56 -19.80 -4.74
CA LEU A 315 -14.24 -18.99 -3.55
C LEU A 315 -12.81 -19.32 -3.03
N VAL A 316 -11.99 -18.27 -3.00
CA VAL A 316 -11.18 -17.82 -1.84
C VAL A 316 -10.43 -18.87 -1.01
N SER A 317 -9.11 -18.71 -0.97
CA SER A 317 -8.29 -18.47 0.25
C SER A 317 -7.03 -19.34 0.40
N ASN A 318 -5.90 -18.63 0.41
CA ASN A 318 -4.80 -18.70 1.37
C ASN A 318 -3.88 -19.94 1.51
N ASP A 319 -2.61 -19.55 1.68
CA ASP A 319 -1.53 -20.20 2.41
C ASP A 319 -0.75 -21.32 1.73
N ALA A 320 0.45 -20.94 1.26
CA ALA A 320 1.61 -21.82 1.25
C ALA A 320 2.81 -21.09 1.87
N TYR A 321 2.75 -20.84 3.19
CA TYR A 321 3.96 -20.56 3.96
C TYR A 321 4.72 -21.89 4.14
N TRP A 322 5.91 -21.97 3.55
CA TRP A 322 6.83 -23.09 3.75
C TRP A 322 7.43 -23.00 5.16
N TYR A 323 7.25 -24.02 5.99
CA TYR A 323 7.98 -24.14 7.25
C TYR A 323 9.31 -24.88 7.03
N SER A 324 10.39 -24.36 7.63
CA SER A 324 11.64 -25.10 7.80
C SER A 324 11.79 -25.47 9.27
N LEU A 325 11.57 -26.75 9.60
CA LEU A 325 11.80 -27.29 10.94
C LEU A 325 13.31 -27.55 11.09
N PHE A 326 14.00 -26.70 11.85
CA PHE A 326 15.41 -26.90 12.16
C PHE A 326 15.56 -27.80 13.40
N LEU A 327 16.04 -29.02 13.19
CA LEU A 327 16.58 -29.85 14.26
C LEU A 327 18.03 -29.41 14.50
N ALA A 328 18.24 -28.60 15.53
CA ALA A 328 19.58 -28.28 16.01
C ALA A 328 19.95 -29.23 17.16
N GLU A 329 20.97 -30.08 16.94
CA GLU A 329 21.60 -30.89 17.99
C GLU A 329 22.90 -30.21 18.42
N THR A 330 23.13 -30.09 19.72
CA THR A 330 24.39 -29.56 20.26
C THR A 330 25.34 -30.72 20.58
N ARG A 331 26.52 -30.76 19.92
CA ARG A 331 27.64 -31.61 20.35
C ARG A 331 28.91 -30.78 20.48
N LYS A 332 29.54 -30.83 21.65
CA LYS A 332 30.83 -30.17 21.97
C LYS A 332 30.89 -28.67 21.59
N GLY A 333 29.83 -27.92 21.88
CA GLY A 333 29.83 -26.45 21.74
C GLY A 333 29.74 -25.89 20.32
N LYS A 334 29.38 -26.71 19.32
CA LYS A 334 29.08 -26.25 17.95
C LYS A 334 27.61 -26.53 17.61
N LEU A 335 26.88 -25.48 17.20
CA LEU A 335 25.54 -25.60 16.66
C LEU A 335 25.66 -26.11 15.22
N VAL A 336 25.12 -27.29 14.93
CA VAL A 336 25.10 -27.83 13.56
C VAL A 336 23.65 -27.86 13.09
N VAL A 337 23.36 -27.05 12.08
CA VAL A 337 22.04 -26.95 11.44
C VAL A 337 22.03 -27.89 10.24
N ARG A 338 21.06 -28.81 10.17
CA ARG A 338 20.87 -29.70 9.02
C ARG A 338 19.64 -29.27 8.23
N GLN A 339 19.81 -28.96 6.95
CA GLN A 339 18.72 -28.64 6.03
C GLN A 339 18.55 -29.79 5.01
N PRO A 340 17.33 -30.33 4.82
CA PRO A 340 17.04 -31.23 3.70
C PRO A 340 16.74 -30.42 2.42
N VAL A 341 17.26 -30.86 1.28
CA VAL A 341 16.98 -30.28 -0.04
C VAL A 341 15.74 -30.99 -0.65
N PRO A 342 14.85 -30.28 -1.37
CA PRO A 342 13.68 -30.90 -1.96
C PRO A 342 14.13 -31.79 -3.13
N LYS A 343 14.01 -33.11 -2.94
CA LYS A 343 14.34 -34.20 -3.89
C LYS A 343 15.84 -34.53 -4.03
N GLY A 344 16.37 -35.26 -3.04
CA GLY A 344 17.61 -36.03 -3.21
C GLY A 344 18.29 -36.41 -1.89
N SER A 345 18.65 -37.67 -1.72
CA SER A 345 19.29 -38.25 -0.53
C SER A 345 20.78 -37.85 -0.42
N ARG A 346 21.07 -36.60 -0.02
CA ARG A 346 22.38 -36.15 0.50
C ARG A 346 22.22 -34.82 1.29
N TYR A 347 23.04 -34.62 2.33
CA TYR A 347 23.05 -33.41 3.17
C TYR A 347 24.27 -32.53 2.86
N ILE A 348 24.11 -31.20 2.92
CA ILE A 348 25.23 -30.24 2.90
C ILE A 348 25.57 -29.86 4.34
N VAL A 349 26.85 -29.95 4.71
CA VAL A 349 27.37 -29.45 5.99
C VAL A 349 28.04 -28.11 5.71
N SER A 350 27.41 -27.00 6.10
CA SER A 350 28.06 -25.70 6.13
C SER A 350 28.51 -25.38 7.57
N SER A 351 29.80 -25.14 7.74
CA SER A 351 30.34 -24.54 8.97
C SER A 351 30.59 -23.07 8.71
N LEU A 352 29.83 -22.18 9.35
CA LEU A 352 30.16 -20.76 9.39
C LEU A 352 31.45 -20.56 10.21
N PRO A 353 32.50 -19.92 9.65
CA PRO A 353 33.69 -19.59 10.42
C PRO A 353 33.42 -18.41 11.37
N ARG A 354 34.13 -18.40 12.50
CA ARG A 354 34.13 -17.30 13.47
C ARG A 354 34.59 -16.01 12.78
N GLY A 355 33.73 -14.99 12.74
CA GLY A 355 34.17 -13.62 12.59
C GLY A 355 34.66 -13.11 13.94
N THR A 356 35.97 -13.02 14.13
CA THR A 356 36.59 -12.23 15.20
C THR A 356 37.10 -10.94 14.59
N GLY A 357 36.40 -9.82 14.85
CA GLY A 357 36.87 -8.49 14.48
C GLY A 357 35.98 -7.42 15.09
N LEU A 358 36.52 -6.69 16.06
CA LEU A 358 36.11 -5.31 16.34
C LEU A 358 36.58 -4.46 15.15
N THR A 359 35.76 -3.52 14.66
CA THR A 359 36.21 -2.18 14.24
C THR A 359 35.03 -1.26 13.92
N ASP A 360 35.32 0.02 14.09
CA ASP A 360 34.49 1.21 14.21
C ASP A 360 33.67 1.65 12.98
N THR A 361 32.85 2.67 13.26
CA THR A 361 31.94 3.47 12.44
C THR A 361 32.52 4.17 11.20
N SER A 362 31.56 4.58 10.33
CA SER A 362 31.54 5.64 9.28
C SER A 362 32.22 5.37 7.94
N ASP A 363 31.43 5.25 6.85
CA ASP A 363 31.17 6.38 5.93
C ASP A 363 30.25 5.99 4.76
N SER A 364 29.39 6.94 4.40
CA SER A 364 28.46 6.92 3.27
C SER A 364 29.17 6.96 1.91
N ALA A 365 28.71 6.16 0.92
CA ALA A 365 28.52 6.60 -0.47
C ALA A 365 27.86 5.52 -1.33
N ALA A 366 27.18 6.01 -2.38
CA ALA A 366 26.14 5.39 -3.19
C ALA A 366 26.56 4.21 -4.09
N SER A 367 25.59 3.34 -4.39
CA SER A 367 25.66 2.41 -5.52
C SER A 367 24.50 2.67 -6.50
N THR A 368 24.87 3.16 -7.67
CA THR A 368 24.04 3.39 -8.86
C THR A 368 24.14 2.17 -9.80
N LEU A 369 23.17 2.04 -10.72
CA LEU A 369 23.14 1.22 -11.96
C LEU A 369 22.63 -0.23 -11.80
N GLN A 370 21.80 -0.81 -12.68
CA GLN A 370 21.15 -0.34 -13.90
C GLN A 370 20.02 -1.34 -14.26
N VAL A 371 18.87 -0.83 -14.70
CA VAL A 371 17.76 -1.61 -15.26
C VAL A 371 18.02 -1.84 -16.75
N GLN A 372 17.89 -3.07 -17.23
CA GLN A 372 17.86 -3.40 -18.66
C GLN A 372 16.57 -4.14 -18.99
N MET A 373 15.64 -3.46 -19.67
CA MET A 373 14.48 -4.06 -20.31
C MET A 373 14.89 -4.62 -21.67
N THR A 374 14.36 -5.80 -22.01
CA THR A 374 14.45 -6.35 -23.37
C THR A 374 13.05 -6.69 -23.84
N PHE A 375 12.60 -6.04 -24.92
CA PHE A 375 11.41 -6.42 -25.66
C PHE A 375 11.78 -7.41 -26.77
N LYS A 376 11.00 -8.48 -26.88
CA LYS A 376 10.48 -8.96 -28.17
C LYS A 376 9.14 -9.64 -27.96
#